data_AF-A0A5P0JIR1-F1
#
_entry.id   AF-A0A5P0JIR1-F1
#
_cell.length_a   1.000
_cell.length_b   1.000
_cell.length_c   1.000
_cell.angle_alpha   90.00
_cell.angle_beta   90.00
_cell.angle_gamma   90.00
#
_symmetry.space_group_name_H-M   'P 1'
#
loop_
_entity.id
_entity.type
_entity.pdbx_description
1 polymer ?
#
loop_
_entity_poly.entity_id
_entity_poly.type
_entity_poly.pdbx_seq_one_letter_code
_entity_poly.pdbx_strand_id
1 'polypeptide(L)' 'NMLFVRVGEENAAALGEYMKARNVLINASPIVRLVTHLDVSREQLPEVAAHWRAFLAR' A
#
# COMPACT_ATOMS: atom_id res chain seq x y z
N ASN A 1 1.76 2.22 -15.38
CA ASN A 1 0.99 1.65 -14.26
C ASN A 1 1.76 1.65 -12.93
N MET A 2 2.94 2.27 -12.83
CA MET A 2 3.74 2.25 -11.60
C MET A 2 3.74 3.60 -10.90
N LEU A 3 3.81 3.56 -9.57
CA LEU A 3 4.07 4.73 -8.73
C LEU A 3 4.95 4.33 -7.54
N PHE A 4 5.65 5.31 -6.99
CA PHE A 4 6.56 5.13 -5.85
C PHE A 4 6.13 6.03 -4.70
N VAL A 5 6.06 5.48 -3.48
CA VAL A 5 5.71 6.20 -2.27
C VAL A 5 6.84 6.06 -1.26
N ARG A 6 7.37 7.19 -0.78
CA ARG A 6 8.30 7.20 0.34
C ARG A 6 7.51 6.96 1.63
N VAL A 7 7.83 5.86 2.32
CA VAL A 7 7.18 5.43 3.57
C VAL A 7 8.13 5.59 4.76
N GLY A 8 9.43 5.43 4.53
CA GLY A 8 10.47 5.47 5.56
C GLY A 8 10.73 4.10 6.20
N GLU A 9 11.94 3.93 6.74
CA GLU A 9 12.39 2.67 7.38
C GLU A 9 11.46 2.26 8.53
N GLU A 10 11.07 3.22 9.36
CA GLU A 10 10.25 3.01 10.56
C GLU A 10 8.88 2.41 10.25
N ASN A 11 8.28 2.80 9.13
CA ASN A 11 6.91 2.43 8.77
C ASN A 11 6.83 1.28 7.76
N ALA A 12 7.93 0.91 7.10
CA ALA A 12 7.92 -0.03 5.98
C ALA A 12 7.30 -1.39 6.37
N ALA A 13 7.82 -2.02 7.43
CA ALA A 13 7.33 -3.31 7.90
C ALA A 13 5.89 -3.23 8.42
N ALA A 14 5.59 -2.19 9.22
CA ALA A 14 4.27 -1.98 9.80
C ALA A 14 3.19 -1.78 8.72
N LEU A 15 3.51 -1.05 7.65
CA LEU A 15 2.61 -0.84 6.52
C LEU A 15 2.34 -2.15 5.77
N GLY A 16 3.39 -2.96 5.53
CA GLY A 16 3.27 -4.26 4.90
C GLY A 16 2.29 -5.18 5.64
N GLU A 17 2.50 -5.38 6.95
CA GLU A 17 1.64 -6.23 7.76
C GLU A 17 0.21 -5.68 7.87
N TYR A 18 0.05 -4.37 7.98
CA TYR A 18 -1.26 -3.75 8.05
C TYR A 18 -2.09 -3.93 6.77
N MET A 19 -1.46 -3.78 5.61
CA MET A 19 -2.11 -3.99 4.30
C MET A 19 -2.41 -5.47 4.07
N LYS A 20 -1.48 -6.36 4.43
CA LYS A 20 -1.67 -7.81 4.33
C LYS A 20 -2.86 -8.29 5.15
N ALA A 21 -3.03 -7.78 6.37
CA ALA A 21 -4.20 -8.08 7.21
C ALA A 21 -5.55 -7.64 6.60
N ARG A 22 -5.54 -6.83 5.54
CA ARG A 22 -6.71 -6.36 4.77
C ARG A 22 -6.77 -6.97 3.37
N ASN A 23 -6.03 -8.06 3.14
CA ASN A 23 -5.92 -8.74 1.86
C ASN A 23 -5.30 -7.87 0.74
N VAL A 24 -4.53 -6.84 1.10
CA VAL A 24 -3.77 -6.03 0.15
C VAL A 24 -2.30 -6.40 0.23
N LEU A 25 -1.78 -7.06 -0.81
CA LEU A 25 -0.38 -7.47 -0.87
C LEU A 25 0.47 -6.36 -1.48
N ILE A 26 1.51 -5.93 -0.76
CA ILE A 26 2.49 -4.97 -1.23
C ILE A 26 3.91 -5.47 -0.93
N ASN A 27 4.87 -5.07 -1.77
CA ASN A 27 6.29 -5.22 -1.45
C ASN A 27 6.69 -4.09 -0.50
N ALA A 28 6.70 -4.38 0.80
CA ALA A 28 7.07 -3.43 1.83
C ALA A 28 8.56 -3.04 1.75
N SER A 29 8.82 -1.74 1.73
CA SER A 29 10.17 -1.16 1.72
C SER A 29 10.09 0.33 2.10
N PRO A 30 11.23 0.99 2.37
CA PRO A 30 11.24 2.44 2.66
C PRO A 30 10.70 3.30 1.50
N ILE A 31 10.80 2.79 0.26
CA ILE A 31 10.19 3.36 -0.94
C ILE A 31 9.37 2.26 -1.63
N VAL A 32 8.07 2.23 -1.35
CA VAL A 32 7.15 1.22 -1.89
C VAL A 32 6.87 1.51 -3.36
N ARG A 33 7.03 0.50 -4.21
CA ARG A 33 6.61 0.53 -5.62
C ARG A 33 5.28 -0.19 -5.78
N LEU A 34 4.23 0.54 -6.16
CA LEU A 34 2.94 -0.04 -6.54
C LEU A 34 2.86 -0.17 -8.05
N VAL A 35 2.24 -1.26 -8.52
CA VAL A 35 2.06 -1.57 -9.94
C VAL A 35 0.61 -1.97 -10.15
N THR A 36 -0.13 -1.29 -11.03
CA THR A 36 -1.48 -1.73 -11.43
C THR A 36 -1.40 -2.70 -12.61
N HIS A 37 -2.31 -3.65 -12.73
CA HIS A 37 -2.36 -4.56 -13.88
C HIS A 37 -3.82 -4.94 -14.18
N LEU A 38 -4.02 -5.85 -15.14
CA LEU A 38 -5.35 -6.27 -15.60
C LEU A 38 -6.24 -6.79 -14.47
N ASP A 39 -5.66 -7.32 -13.39
CA ASP A 39 -6.38 -7.88 -12.24
C ASP A 39 -6.54 -6.91 -11.07
N VAL A 40 -6.20 -5.63 -11.27
CA VAL A 40 -6.42 -4.55 -10.30
C VAL A 40 -7.39 -3.55 -10.89
N SER A 41 -8.64 -3.59 -10.43
CA SER A 41 -9.71 -2.73 -10.91
C SER A 41 -9.68 -1.34 -10.28
N ARG A 42 -10.33 -0.36 -10.93
CA ARG A 42 -10.44 1.00 -10.39
C ARG A 42 -11.21 1.04 -9.09
N GLU A 43 -12.16 0.13 -8.90
CA GLU A 43 -13.03 0.03 -7.72
C GLU A 43 -12.24 -0.45 -6.48
N GLN A 44 -11.18 -1.22 -6.68
CA GLN A 44 -10.29 -1.69 -5.61
C GLN A 44 -9.30 -0.61 -5.13
N LEU A 45 -8.88 0.31 -6.00
CA LEU A 45 -7.88 1.34 -5.67
C LEU A 45 -8.32 2.30 -4.52
N PRO A 46 -9.58 2.74 -4.44
CA PRO A 46 -10.09 3.49 -3.30
C PRO A 46 -9.92 2.78 -1.96
N GLU A 47 -10.04 1.45 -1.90
CA GLU A 47 -9.85 0.68 -0.67
C GLU A 47 -8.40 0.75 -0.22
N VAL A 48 -7.45 0.56 -1.15
CA VAL A 48 -6.01 0.72 -0.88
C VAL A 48 -5.71 2.13 -0.36
N ALA A 49 -6.24 3.17 -1.00
CA ALA A 49 -6.05 4.56 -0.59
C ALA A 49 -6.67 4.85 0.80
N ALA A 50 -7.85 4.31 1.08
CA ALA A 50 -8.51 4.47 2.38
C ALA A 50 -7.73 3.78 3.51
N HIS A 51 -7.25 2.57 3.27
CA HIS A 51 -6.39 1.85 4.20
C HIS A 51 -5.08 2.57 4.45
N TRP A 52 -4.46 3.13 3.41
CA TRP A 52 -3.22 3.89 3.54
C TRP A 52 -3.43 5.17 4.34
N ARG A 53 -4.52 5.90 4.08
CA ARG A 53 -4.89 7.09 4.87
C ARG A 53 -5.11 6.73 6.34
N ALA A 54 -5.85 5.67 6.62
CA ALA A 54 -6.03 5.18 7.99
C ALA A 54 -4.71 4.71 8.62
N PHE A 55 -3.75 4.23 7.81
CA PHE A 55 -2.41 3.91 8.29
C PHE A 55 -1.63 5.14 8.76
N LEU A 56 -1.77 6.27 8.09
CA LEU A 56 -1.00 7.47 8.44
C LEU A 56 -1.62 8.31 9.57
N ALA A 57 -2.87 8.03 9.92
CA ALA A 57 -3.62 8.78 10.94
C ALA A 57 -3.52 8.19 12.36
N ARG A 58 -2.68 7.17 12.56
CA ARG A 58 -2.38 6.52 13.84
C ARG A 58 -1.00 6.92 14.31
#